data_AF-A0A2M7J2X6-F1
#
_entry.id   AF-A0A2M7J2X6-F1
#
_cell.length_a   1.000
_cell.length_b   1.000
_cell.length_c   1.000
_cell.angle_alpha   90.00
_cell.angle_beta   90.00
_cell.angle_gamma   90.00
#
_symmetry.space_group_name_H-M   'P 1'
#
loop_
_entity.id
_entity.type
_entity.pdbx_description
1 polymer ?
#
loop_
_entity_poly.entity_id
_entity_poly.type
_entity_poly.pdbx_seq_one_letter_code
_entity_poly.pdbx_strand_id
1 'polypeptide(L)'
;VIAVMFEEGAANAELAKAWQAMPEEEGKSAKLSENVLGTAVMPESTAYYRFSGSLTTPPCSEGVIWLVMKQPVTASKEQIEKFAHAMHHPNNRPVQPTNARLILE
;
A
#
# COMPACT_ATOMS: atom_id res chain seq x y z
N VAL A 1 -10.76 2.57 3.17
CA VAL A 1 -9.36 2.16 2.88
C VAL A 1 -8.46 3.31 3.25
N ILE A 2 -7.38 3.04 4.00
CA ILE A 2 -6.31 4.00 4.27
C ILE A 2 -5.16 3.63 3.34
N ALA A 3 -4.65 4.60 2.59
CA ALA A 3 -3.56 4.40 1.63
C ALA A 3 -2.32 5.18 2.07
N VAL A 4 -1.20 4.49 2.16
CA VAL A 4 0.10 5.07 2.45
C VAL A 4 0.96 4.95 1.20
N MET A 5 1.52 6.07 0.76
CA MET A 5 2.44 6.11 -0.38
C MET A 5 3.85 5.80 0.09
N PHE A 6 4.59 5.03 -0.71
CA PHE A 6 6.00 4.76 -0.49
C PHE A 6 6.84 5.40 -1.60
N GLU A 7 7.95 6.01 -1.22
CA GLU A 7 9.01 6.45 -2.12
C GLU A 7 10.32 5.71 -1.83
N GLU A 8 11.20 5.64 -2.84
CA GLU A 8 12.54 5.07 -2.67
C GLU A 8 13.35 5.94 -1.71
N GLY A 9 13.91 5.34 -0.65
CA GLY A 9 14.70 6.01 0.36
C GLY A 9 15.27 5.06 1.39
N ALA A 10 15.24 5.44 2.67
CA ALA A 10 15.72 4.58 3.74
C ALA A 10 14.86 3.31 3.88
N ALA A 11 15.51 2.20 4.26
CA ALA A 11 14.83 0.94 4.51
C ALA A 11 13.78 1.08 5.62
N ASN A 12 12.57 0.56 5.36
CA ASN A 12 11.50 0.54 6.34
C ASN A 12 11.66 -0.68 7.26
N ALA A 13 11.94 -0.45 8.54
CA ALA A 13 12.16 -1.51 9.51
C ALA A 13 10.93 -2.42 9.70
N GLU A 14 9.72 -1.87 9.60
CA GLU A 14 8.49 -2.63 9.79
C GLU A 14 8.19 -3.52 8.58
N LEU A 15 8.37 -3.00 7.36
CA LEU A 15 8.28 -3.82 6.15
C LEU A 15 9.31 -4.94 6.14
N ALA A 16 10.52 -4.71 6.67
CA ALA A 16 11.55 -5.74 6.73
C ALA A 16 11.09 -7.00 7.50
N LYS A 17 10.33 -6.84 8.58
CA LYS A 17 9.74 -7.95 9.34
C LYS A 17 8.80 -8.79 8.49
N ALA A 18 7.94 -8.14 7.70
CA ALA A 18 7.04 -8.83 6.78
C ALA A 18 7.77 -9.47 5.59
N TRP A 19 8.77 -8.77 5.02
CA TRP A 19 9.50 -9.23 3.83
C TRP A 19 10.38 -10.45 4.11
N GLN A 20 10.80 -10.67 5.35
CA GLN A 20 11.53 -11.90 5.74
C GLN A 20 10.72 -13.17 5.50
N ALA A 21 9.40 -13.10 5.65
CA ALA A 21 8.49 -14.23 5.48
C ALA A 21 7.63 -14.12 4.21
N MET A 22 7.91 -13.18 3.30
CA MET A 22 7.10 -12.99 2.09
C MET A 22 7.16 -14.24 1.20
N PRO A 23 6.02 -14.90 0.91
CA PRO A 23 5.97 -15.99 -0.04
C PRO A 23 6.27 -15.48 -1.46
N GLU A 24 7.02 -16.25 -2.24
CA GLU A 24 7.38 -15.91 -3.62
C GLU A 24 6.51 -16.64 -4.66
N GLU A 25 5.54 -17.43 -4.21
CA GLU A 25 4.61 -18.16 -5.09
C GLU A 25 3.17 -17.89 -4.70
N GLU A 26 2.30 -17.80 -5.71
CA GLU A 26 0.86 -17.60 -5.53
C GLU A 26 0.22 -18.72 -4.70
N GLY A 27 -0.72 -18.35 -3.83
CA GLY A 27 -1.45 -19.29 -2.97
C GLY A 27 -0.65 -19.81 -1.77
N LYS A 28 0.65 -19.51 -1.66
CA LYS A 28 1.43 -19.83 -0.47
C LYS A 28 1.24 -18.78 0.62
N SER A 29 1.34 -19.24 1.86
CA SER A 29 1.29 -18.40 3.07
C SER A 29 2.43 -18.80 3.99
N ALA A 30 2.97 -17.84 4.72
CA ALA A 30 4.03 -18.06 5.70
C ALA A 30 3.64 -17.44 7.04
N LYS A 31 4.13 -18.04 8.12
CA LYS A 31 3.95 -17.49 9.47
C LYS A 31 4.99 -16.40 9.70
N LEU A 32 4.55 -15.25 10.19
CA LEU A 32 5.45 -14.19 10.61
C LEU A 32 6.26 -14.64 11.85
N SER A 33 7.56 -14.34 11.85
CA SER A 33 8.47 -14.57 12.97
C SER A 33 8.26 -13.56 14.10
N GLU A 34 7.79 -12.35 13.76
CA GLU A 34 7.57 -11.25 14.68
C GLU A 34 6.23 -10.55 14.39
N ASN A 35 5.75 -9.75 15.35
CA ASN A 35 4.55 -8.95 15.16
C ASN A 35 4.81 -7.80 14.18
N VAL A 36 3.93 -7.68 13.18
CA VAL A 36 3.93 -6.57 12.20
C VAL A 36 2.74 -5.66 12.49
N LEU A 37 3.00 -4.38 12.72
CA LEU A 37 1.99 -3.38 13.05
C LEU A 37 1.74 -2.45 11.86
N GLY A 38 0.52 -2.45 11.32
CA GLY A 38 0.15 -1.54 10.24
C GLY A 38 0.26 -0.05 10.63
N THR A 39 0.14 0.28 11.91
CA THR A 39 0.35 1.65 12.41
C THR A 39 1.80 2.10 12.35
N ALA A 40 2.76 1.18 12.34
CA ALA A 40 4.19 1.49 12.29
C ALA A 40 4.70 1.80 10.87
N VAL A 41 3.88 1.61 9.85
CA VAL A 41 4.15 2.07 8.47
C VAL A 41 3.40 3.36 8.12
N MET A 42 2.68 3.97 9.07
CA MET A 42 1.99 5.23 8.85
C MET A 42 2.99 6.40 8.89
N PRO A 43 2.77 7.46 8.10
CA PRO A 43 3.53 8.69 8.24
C PRO A 43 3.24 9.37 9.57
N GLU A 44 4.16 10.23 10.01
CA GLU A 44 3.99 11.02 11.23
C GLU A 44 2.81 12.01 11.10
N SER A 45 2.67 12.66 9.94
CA SER A 45 1.53 13.51 9.64
C SER A 45 0.30 12.68 9.29
N THR A 46 -0.82 13.00 9.95
CA THR A 46 -2.10 12.36 9.66
C THR A 46 -2.93 13.09 8.60
N ALA A 47 -2.37 14.12 7.94
CA ALA A 47 -3.06 14.82 6.86
C ALA A 47 -3.34 13.87 5.68
N TYR A 48 -4.55 13.93 5.13
CA TYR A 48 -5.00 13.02 4.07
C TYR A 48 -5.85 13.72 3.01
N TYR A 49 -5.88 13.13 1.82
CA TYR A 49 -6.96 13.36 0.86
C TYR A 49 -8.11 12.39 1.12
N ARG A 50 -9.35 12.86 0.95
CA ARG A 50 -10.55 12.02 1.11
C ARG A 50 -11.46 12.09 -0.10
N PHE A 51 -11.92 10.92 -0.56
CA PHE A 51 -12.93 10.82 -1.60
C PHE A 51 -13.77 9.54 -1.48
N SER A 52 -14.96 9.57 -2.09
CA SER A 52 -15.79 8.37 -2.29
C SER A 52 -15.35 7.64 -3.55
N GLY A 53 -15.10 6.34 -3.45
CA GLY A 53 -14.63 5.52 -4.55
C GLY A 53 -15.06 4.07 -4.42
N SER A 54 -14.21 3.18 -4.93
CA SER A 54 -14.47 1.76 -4.99
C SER A 54 -13.25 0.94 -4.57
N LEU A 55 -13.43 -0.37 -4.45
CA LEU A 55 -12.33 -1.32 -4.43
C LEU A 55 -11.56 -1.27 -5.77
N THR A 56 -10.24 -1.45 -5.70
CA THR A 56 -9.36 -1.41 -6.88
C THR A 56 -9.20 -2.76 -7.57
N THR A 57 -9.76 -3.83 -7.00
CA THR A 57 -9.82 -5.18 -7.54
C THR A 57 -11.28 -5.62 -7.75
N PRO A 58 -11.55 -6.55 -8.70
CA PRO A 58 -12.90 -7.10 -8.90
C PRO A 58 -13.50 -7.59 -7.57
N PRO A 59 -14.80 -7.33 -7.31
CA PRO A 59 -15.81 -6.79 -8.23
C PRO A 59 -15.86 -5.25 -8.35
N CYS A 60 -14.85 -4.53 -7.84
CA CYS A 60 -14.77 -3.06 -7.92
C CYS A 60 -15.95 -2.34 -7.25
N SER A 61 -16.49 -2.90 -6.16
CA SER A 61 -17.64 -2.35 -5.43
C SER A 61 -17.41 -0.90 -5.00
N GLU A 62 -18.40 -0.04 -5.24
CA GLU A 62 -18.42 1.36 -4.82
C GLU A 62 -18.80 1.54 -3.34
N GLY A 63 -18.88 2.79 -2.88
CA GLY A 63 -19.21 3.14 -1.49
C GLY A 63 -18.02 3.08 -0.55
N VAL A 64 -16.80 2.93 -1.09
CA VAL A 64 -15.56 2.88 -0.30
C VAL A 64 -15.07 4.30 -0.03
N ILE A 65 -14.91 4.65 1.25
CA ILE A 65 -14.20 5.87 1.65
C ILE A 65 -12.71 5.63 1.53
N TRP A 66 -12.04 6.40 0.68
CA TRP A 66 -10.58 6.44 0.57
C TRP A 66 -10.03 7.59 1.40
N LEU A 67 -9.01 7.27 2.19
CA LEU A 67 -8.18 8.20 2.95
C LEU A 67 -6.73 8.00 2.49
N VAL A 68 -6.22 8.89 1.65
CA VAL A 68 -4.86 8.79 1.09
C VAL A 68 -3.95 9.74 1.85
N MET A 69 -2.98 9.20 2.57
CA MET A 69 -2.06 10.02 3.37
C MET A 69 -1.26 10.96 2.45
N LYS A 70 -1.14 12.25 2.84
CA LYS A 70 -0.40 13.25 2.04
C LYS A 70 1.11 13.04 2.11
N GLN A 71 1.61 12.64 3.27
CA GLN A 71 3.03 12.40 3.50
C GLN A 71 3.39 10.95 3.10
N PRO A 72 4.31 10.74 2.15
CA PRO A 72 4.83 9.41 1.88
C PRO A 72 5.76 8.95 3.00
N VAL A 73 5.94 7.64 3.10
CA VAL A 73 7.01 7.00 3.89
C VAL A 73 8.05 6.41 2.94
N THR A 74 9.21 6.02 3.45
CA THR A 74 10.27 5.46 2.61
C THR A 74 10.31 3.94 2.68
N ALA A 75 10.75 3.31 1.60
CA ALA A 75 11.26 1.94 1.56
C ALA A 75 12.56 1.92 0.76
N SER A 76 13.47 0.98 1.06
CA SER A 76 14.69 0.86 0.26
C SER A 76 14.39 0.31 -1.12
N LYS A 77 15.29 0.59 -2.07
CA LYS A 77 15.24 0.03 -3.41
C LYS A 77 15.11 -1.49 -3.40
N GLU A 78 15.88 -2.17 -2.55
CA GLU A 78 15.85 -3.63 -2.43
C GLU A 78 14.49 -4.13 -1.92
N GLN A 79 13.83 -3.40 -1.02
CA GLN A 79 12.49 -3.76 -0.55
C GLN A 79 11.46 -3.64 -1.68
N ILE A 80 11.53 -2.55 -2.46
CA ILE A 80 10.64 -2.30 -3.60
C ILE A 80 10.85 -3.37 -4.67
N GLU A 81 12.10 -3.65 -5.04
CA GLU A 81 12.46 -4.65 -6.04
C GLU A 81 12.07 -6.07 -5.60
N LYS A 82 12.28 -6.43 -4.32
CA LYS A 82 11.87 -7.75 -3.81
C LYS A 82 10.36 -7.97 -3.96
N PHE A 83 9.56 -6.93 -3.69
CA PHE A 83 8.11 -7.00 -3.87
C PHE A 83 7.72 -7.08 -5.34
N ALA A 84 8.31 -6.25 -6.18
CA ALA A 84 8.06 -6.29 -7.62
C ALA A 84 8.40 -7.66 -8.22
N HIS A 85 9.50 -8.27 -7.77
CA HIS A 85 9.89 -9.63 -8.18
C HIS A 85 8.87 -10.68 -7.73
N ALA A 86 8.43 -10.65 -6.47
CA ALA A 86 7.44 -11.59 -5.94
C ALA A 86 6.07 -11.47 -6.62
N MET A 87 5.69 -10.27 -7.07
CA MET A 87 4.45 -10.04 -7.81
C MET A 87 4.52 -10.43 -9.29
N HIS A 88 5.72 -10.56 -9.85
CA HIS A 88 6.02 -10.87 -11.27
C HIS A 88 5.50 -9.87 -12.32
N HIS A 89 4.59 -8.96 -11.97
CA HIS A 89 4.04 -7.94 -12.85
C HIS A 89 3.55 -6.71 -12.05
N PRO A 90 3.38 -5.54 -12.70
CA PRO A 90 2.68 -4.41 -12.09
C PRO A 90 1.25 -4.81 -11.68
N ASN A 91 0.89 -4.55 -10.44
CA ASN A 91 -0.40 -4.94 -9.85
C ASN A 91 -1.33 -3.74 -9.58
N ASN A 92 -1.05 -2.59 -10.19
CA ASN A 92 -1.85 -1.38 -10.08
C ASN A 92 -2.92 -1.31 -11.18
N ARG A 93 -4.18 -1.08 -10.76
CA ARG A 93 -5.26 -0.74 -11.70
C ARG A 93 -4.99 0.67 -12.30
N PRO A 94 -5.24 0.90 -13.60
CA PRO A 94 -5.14 2.23 -14.20
C PRO A 94 -6.03 3.26 -13.47
N VAL A 95 -5.60 4.51 -13.42
CA VAL A 95 -6.40 5.60 -12.85
C VAL A 95 -7.76 5.70 -13.56
N GLN A 96 -8.79 6.02 -12.79
CA GLN A 96 -10.16 6.12 -13.30
C GLN A 96 -10.60 7.60 -13.33
N PRO A 97 -11.46 8.00 -14.28
CA PRO A 97 -11.93 9.38 -14.40
C PRO A 97 -12.56 9.90 -13.10
N THR A 98 -12.26 11.14 -12.72
CA THR A 98 -12.79 11.74 -11.48
C THR A 98 -14.32 11.87 -11.49
N ASN A 99 -14.94 12.02 -12.67
CA ASN A 99 -16.38 12.27 -12.82
C ASN A 99 -16.83 13.44 -11.92
N ALA A 100 -18.00 13.35 -11.30
CA ALA A 100 -18.55 14.40 -10.44
C ALA A 100 -17.95 14.45 -9.02
N ARG A 101 -16.88 13.68 -8.74
CA ARG A 101 -16.34 13.54 -7.40
C ARG A 101 -15.42 14.71 -7.04
N LEU A 102 -15.54 15.17 -5.81
CA LEU A 102 -14.57 16.09 -5.20
C LEU A 102 -13.55 15.30 -4.39
N ILE A 103 -12.29 15.75 -4.42
CA ILE A 103 -11.24 15.29 -3.54
C ILE A 103 -11.10 16.35 -2.44
N LEU A 104 -11.36 15.94 -1.20
CA LEU A 104 -11.20 16.79 -0.03
C LEU A 104 -9.78 16.67 0.50
N GLU A 105 -9.28 17.70 1.18
CA GLU A 105 -7.90 17.78 1.65
C GLU A 105 -7.74 18.44 3.02
#